data_AF-A0A7S0DP93-F1
#
_entry.id   AF-A0A7S0DP93-F1
#
_cell.length_a   1.000
_cell.length_b   1.000
_cell.length_c   1.000
_cell.angle_alpha   90.00
_cell.angle_beta   90.00
_cell.angle_gamma   90.00
#
_symmetry.space_group_name_H-M   'P 1'
#
loop_
_entity.id
_entity.type
_entity.pdbx_description
1 polymer ?
#
loop_
_entity_poly.entity_id
_entity_poly.type
_entity_poly.pdbx_seq_one_letter_code
_entity_poly.pdbx_strand_id
1 'polypeptide(L)'
;RRPSTGGQALFNATMSGMKKKLVFKFAKGFRGRAKNCHRVARNRVEKAMQHAYKGRKLKKRDNKKIWIGQINAGSMQYGLAYNQFMHGLGKENIQLNRKMLAELAENEPYSFESLVALIKPSITRLSIQKSNFEEVGYKGMQLGNMPPEITEEQ
;
A
#
# COMPACT_ATOMS: atom_id res chain seq x y z
N ARG A 1 -27.14 18.54 -6.63
CA ARG A 1 -28.04 18.14 -5.52
C ARG A 1 -27.26 17.17 -4.63
N ARG A 2 -26.94 17.57 -3.39
CA ARG A 2 -26.19 16.74 -2.42
C ARG A 2 -27.04 15.51 -2.06
N PRO A 3 -26.46 14.31 -1.87
CA PRO A 3 -27.23 13.15 -1.42
C PRO A 3 -27.80 13.47 -0.03
N SER A 4 -29.11 13.27 0.12
CA SER A 4 -29.81 13.47 1.38
C SER A 4 -29.19 12.61 2.47
N THR A 5 -29.21 13.13 3.68
CA THR A 5 -28.57 12.67 4.91
C THR A 5 -29.09 11.31 5.44
N GLY A 6 -29.45 10.37 4.57
CA GLY A 6 -29.94 9.03 4.94
C GLY A 6 -28.86 8.07 5.45
N GLY A 7 -27.57 8.40 5.26
CA GLY A 7 -26.45 7.56 5.70
C GLY A 7 -26.03 7.72 7.16
N GLN A 8 -26.47 8.79 7.84
CA GLN A 8 -26.13 9.04 9.26
C GLN A 8 -27.16 8.46 10.23
N ALA A 9 -28.38 8.16 9.76
CA ALA A 9 -29.47 7.67 10.61
C ALA A 9 -29.34 6.18 10.99
N LEU A 10 -28.63 5.36 10.20
CA LEU A 10 -28.53 3.92 10.44
C LEU A 10 -27.30 3.50 11.28
N PHE A 11 -26.39 4.42 11.59
CA PHE A 11 -25.36 4.18 12.62
C PHE A 11 -25.88 4.45 14.04
N ASN A 12 -27.02 5.14 14.16
CA ASN A 12 -27.70 5.45 15.41
C ASN A 12 -28.77 4.40 15.77
N ALA A 13 -28.52 3.11 15.49
CA ALA A 13 -29.19 2.05 16.23
C ALA A 13 -28.73 2.20 17.70
N THR A 14 -29.56 2.91 18.45
CA THR A 14 -29.14 3.62 19.65
C THR A 14 -28.43 2.69 20.64
N MET A 15 -27.19 3.03 20.99
CA MET A 15 -26.48 2.50 22.17
C MET A 15 -27.28 2.75 23.48
N SER A 16 -28.37 3.53 23.39
CA SER A 16 -29.40 3.71 24.43
C SER A 16 -30.11 2.40 24.80
N GLY A 17 -30.32 1.49 23.84
CA GLY A 17 -30.94 0.17 24.06
C GLY A 17 -29.95 -0.96 24.37
N MET A 18 -28.64 -0.71 24.31
CA MET A 18 -27.68 -1.76 24.63
C MET A 18 -27.71 -2.08 26.12
N LYS A 19 -27.98 -3.34 26.43
CA LYS A 19 -27.98 -3.85 27.80
C LYS A 19 -26.65 -3.49 28.48
N LYS A 20 -26.73 -2.85 29.65
CA LYS A 20 -25.57 -2.46 30.50
C LYS A 20 -24.51 -3.57 30.61
N LYS A 21 -24.94 -4.82 30.71
CA LYS A 21 -24.06 -6.01 30.75
C LYS A 21 -23.18 -6.17 29.49
N LEU A 22 -23.71 -5.87 28.30
CA LEU A 22 -22.96 -5.94 27.03
C LEU A 22 -21.92 -4.82 26.95
N VAL A 23 -22.28 -3.60 27.35
CA VAL A 23 -21.32 -2.47 27.41
C VAL A 23 -20.13 -2.84 28.28
N PHE A 24 -20.38 -3.42 29.46
CA PHE A 24 -19.29 -3.88 30.32
C PHE A 24 -18.51 -5.06 29.76
N LYS A 25 -19.14 -5.95 28.99
CA LYS A 25 -18.43 -7.03 28.27
C LYS A 25 -17.43 -6.45 27.26
N PHE A 26 -17.81 -5.42 26.51
CA PHE A 26 -16.92 -4.74 25.57
C PHE A 26 -15.90 -3.82 26.24
N ALA A 27 -16.23 -3.25 27.40
CA ALA A 27 -15.35 -2.37 28.16
C ALA A 27 -14.34 -3.11 29.05
N LYS A 28 -14.35 -4.46 29.05
CA LYS A 28 -13.35 -5.25 29.78
C LYS A 28 -11.94 -4.88 29.29
N GLY A 29 -11.03 -4.64 30.23
CA GLY A 29 -9.66 -4.21 29.92
C GLY A 29 -9.47 -2.70 29.74
N PHE A 30 -10.55 -1.90 29.73
CA PHE A 30 -10.39 -0.43 29.75
C PHE A 30 -9.81 0.05 31.08
N ARG A 31 -8.98 1.09 31.01
CA ARG A 31 -8.30 1.67 32.18
C ARG A 31 -9.21 2.65 32.93
N GLY A 32 -9.08 2.69 34.26
CA GLY A 32 -9.78 3.64 35.13
C GLY A 32 -11.31 3.47 35.15
N ARG A 33 -12.04 4.59 35.19
CA ARG A 33 -13.52 4.60 35.30
C ARG A 33 -14.24 4.04 34.08
N ALA A 34 -13.56 3.90 32.93
CA ALA A 34 -14.14 3.42 31.69
C ALA A 34 -14.53 1.93 31.70
N LYS A 35 -14.08 1.15 32.69
CA LYS A 35 -14.55 -0.24 32.91
C LYS A 35 -15.63 -0.38 33.98
N ASN A 36 -15.82 0.61 34.85
CA ASN A 36 -16.71 0.52 36.02
C ASN A 36 -17.97 1.41 35.88
N CYS A 37 -17.84 2.59 35.28
CA CYS A 37 -18.93 3.56 35.18
C CYS A 37 -19.61 3.47 33.81
N HIS A 38 -20.89 3.08 33.78
CA HIS A 38 -21.63 2.80 32.54
C HIS A 38 -21.61 3.97 31.54
N ARG A 39 -21.84 5.21 32.00
CA ARG A 39 -21.85 6.41 31.14
C ARG A 39 -20.51 6.64 30.45
N VAL A 40 -19.40 6.45 31.18
CA VAL A 40 -18.04 6.59 30.64
C VAL A 40 -17.70 5.42 29.72
N ALA A 41 -18.06 4.19 30.13
CA ALA A 41 -17.84 2.98 29.37
C ALA A 41 -18.52 3.05 27.99
N ARG A 42 -19.80 3.46 27.94
CA ARG A 42 -20.56 3.60 26.69
C ARG A 42 -19.83 4.48 25.68
N ASN A 43 -19.44 5.69 26.09
CA ASN A 43 -18.75 6.65 25.23
C ASN A 43 -17.39 6.11 24.74
N ARG A 44 -16.68 5.35 25.58
CA ARG A 44 -15.38 4.76 25.23
C ARG A 44 -15.54 3.57 24.28
N VAL A 45 -16.52 2.69 24.51
CA VAL A 45 -16.83 1.55 23.64
C VAL A 45 -17.22 2.04 22.26
N GLU A 46 -18.04 3.09 22.16
CA GLU A 46 -18.43 3.68 20.88
C GLU A 46 -17.21 4.15 20.07
N LYS A 47 -16.32 4.94 20.70
CA LYS A 47 -15.06 5.37 20.07
C LYS A 47 -14.19 4.17 19.69
N ALA A 48 -14.08 3.17 20.56
CA ALA A 48 -13.29 1.97 20.28
C ALA A 48 -13.84 1.21 19.06
N MET A 49 -15.16 1.10 18.89
CA MET A 49 -15.78 0.48 17.72
C MET A 49 -15.50 1.28 16.44
N GLN A 50 -15.59 2.61 16.50
CA GLN A 50 -15.21 3.47 15.37
C GLN A 50 -13.73 3.30 14.99
N HIS A 51 -12.83 3.25 15.98
CA HIS A 51 -11.41 2.99 15.75
C HIS A 51 -11.16 1.59 15.21
N ALA A 52 -11.87 0.56 15.69
CA ALA A 52 -11.74 -0.80 15.17
C ALA A 52 -12.15 -0.89 13.70
N TYR A 53 -13.24 -0.21 13.31
CA TYR A 53 -13.66 -0.13 11.91
C TYR A 53 -12.60 0.53 11.03
N LYS A 54 -12.08 1.69 11.45
CA LYS A 54 -10.99 2.40 10.75
C LYS A 54 -9.73 1.54 10.70
N GLY A 55 -9.35 0.94 11.82
CA GLY A 55 -8.16 0.09 11.97
C GLY A 55 -8.17 -1.13 11.05
N ARG A 56 -9.31 -1.78 10.85
CA ARG A 56 -9.42 -2.90 9.88
C ARG A 56 -9.08 -2.47 8.45
N LYS A 57 -9.45 -1.25 8.05
CA LYS A 57 -9.08 -0.69 6.74
C LYS A 57 -7.60 -0.29 6.68
N LEU A 58 -7.11 0.36 7.75
CA LEU A 58 -5.72 0.84 7.83
C LEU A 58 -4.69 -0.30 7.90
N LYS A 59 -5.02 -1.43 8.55
CA LYS A 59 -4.13 -2.60 8.66
C LYS A 59 -3.55 -3.06 7.32
N LYS A 60 -4.36 -3.03 6.24
CA LYS A 60 -3.89 -3.37 4.89
C LYS A 60 -2.83 -2.40 4.37
N ARG A 61 -3.00 -1.10 4.64
CA ARG A 61 -2.05 -0.05 4.27
C ARG A 61 -0.77 -0.15 5.10
N ASP A 62 -0.88 -0.40 6.39
CA ASP A 62 0.28 -0.47 7.29
C ASP A 62 1.13 -1.71 6.98
N ASN A 63 0.51 -2.87 6.73
CA ASN A 63 1.22 -4.05 6.25
C ASN A 63 1.96 -3.78 4.93
N LYS A 64 1.32 -3.08 3.98
CA LYS A 64 1.97 -2.71 2.71
C LYS A 64 3.18 -1.81 2.94
N LYS A 65 3.13 -0.86 3.89
CA LYS A 65 4.28 -0.01 4.22
C LYS A 65 5.45 -0.84 4.74
N ILE A 66 5.17 -1.81 5.62
CA ILE A 66 6.20 -2.70 6.18
C ILE A 66 6.87 -3.49 5.05
N TRP A 67 6.08 -4.13 4.19
CA TRP A 67 6.63 -4.90 3.06
C TRP A 67 7.47 -4.06 2.11
N ILE A 68 7.07 -2.81 1.84
CA ILE A 68 7.88 -1.89 1.03
C ILE A 68 9.21 -1.58 1.73
N GLY A 69 9.19 -1.36 3.04
CA GLY A 69 10.41 -1.13 3.83
C GLY A 69 11.36 -2.33 3.79
N GLN A 70 10.83 -3.54 3.97
CA GLN A 70 11.60 -4.78 3.90
C GLN A 70 12.20 -4.99 2.50
N ILE A 71 11.40 -4.86 1.44
CA ILE A 71 11.90 -4.99 0.06
C ILE A 71 12.94 -3.93 -0.25
N ASN A 72 12.74 -2.69 0.20
CA ASN A 72 13.71 -1.62 -0.04
C ASN A 72 15.04 -1.92 0.67
N ALA A 73 15.00 -2.42 1.91
CA ALA A 73 16.21 -2.82 2.62
C ALA A 73 16.94 -3.96 1.87
N GLY A 74 16.20 -4.98 1.40
CA GLY A 74 16.76 -6.07 0.61
C GLY A 74 17.34 -5.59 -0.73
N SER A 75 16.60 -4.80 -1.51
CA SER A 75 17.05 -4.32 -2.83
C SER A 75 18.23 -3.35 -2.74
N MET A 76 18.30 -2.55 -1.66
CA MET A 76 19.40 -1.62 -1.45
C MET A 76 20.74 -2.32 -1.23
N GLN A 77 20.76 -3.51 -0.63
CA GLN A 77 21.99 -4.31 -0.50
C GLN A 77 22.60 -4.67 -1.86
N TYR A 78 21.77 -4.81 -2.89
CA TYR A 78 22.18 -5.09 -4.27
C TYR A 78 22.28 -3.82 -5.15
N GLY A 79 22.20 -2.63 -4.55
CA GLY A 79 22.36 -1.35 -5.21
C GLY A 79 21.14 -0.84 -5.99
N LEU A 80 19.94 -1.40 -5.76
CA LEU A 80 18.71 -0.95 -6.41
C LEU A 80 17.74 -0.30 -5.41
N ALA A 81 17.20 0.86 -5.79
CA ALA A 81 16.08 1.46 -5.06
C ALA A 81 14.77 0.70 -5.36
N TYR A 82 13.87 0.61 -4.38
CA TYR A 82 12.58 -0.08 -4.52
C TYR A 82 11.79 0.33 -5.78
N ASN A 83 11.78 1.62 -6.13
CA ASN A 83 11.05 2.11 -7.31
C ASN A 83 11.60 1.52 -8.62
N GLN A 84 12.91 1.40 -8.73
CA GLN A 84 13.57 0.84 -9.90
C GLN A 84 13.33 -0.68 -9.96
N PHE A 85 13.46 -1.36 -8.82
CA PHE A 85 13.17 -2.79 -8.69
C PHE A 85 11.73 -3.13 -9.12
N MET A 86 10.73 -2.42 -8.59
CA MET A 86 9.33 -2.64 -8.96
C MET A 86 9.04 -2.29 -10.42
N HIS A 87 9.70 -1.28 -10.97
CA HIS A 87 9.57 -0.94 -12.38
C HIS A 87 10.08 -2.07 -13.27
N GLY A 88 11.26 -2.60 -12.94
CA GLY A 88 11.87 -3.68 -13.69
C GLY A 88 11.10 -5.01 -13.58
N LEU A 89 10.54 -5.35 -12.40
CA LEU A 89 9.61 -6.49 -12.26
C LEU A 89 8.41 -6.39 -13.21
N GLY A 90 7.85 -5.18 -13.36
CA GLY A 90 6.73 -4.93 -14.28
C GLY A 90 7.12 -5.06 -15.75
N LYS A 91 8.37 -4.77 -16.11
CA LYS A 91 8.89 -4.91 -17.48
C LYS A 91 9.13 -6.37 -17.86
N GLU A 92 9.65 -7.15 -16.93
CA GLU A 92 9.84 -8.61 -17.08
C GLU A 92 8.53 -9.40 -16.87
N ASN A 93 7.40 -8.73 -16.72
CA ASN A 93 6.08 -9.34 -16.48
C ASN A 93 6.00 -10.28 -15.26
N ILE A 94 6.85 -10.07 -14.25
CA ILE A 94 6.88 -10.86 -13.02
C ILE A 94 5.81 -10.33 -12.06
N GLN A 95 4.66 -11.00 -11.99
CA GLN A 95 3.51 -10.61 -11.18
C GLN A 95 3.59 -11.11 -9.73
N LEU A 96 4.68 -10.77 -9.03
CA LEU A 96 4.86 -11.15 -7.62
C LEU A 96 4.20 -10.18 -6.65
N ASN A 97 3.55 -10.74 -5.63
CA ASN A 97 2.96 -9.98 -4.55
C ASN A 97 4.04 -9.44 -3.60
N ARG A 98 3.86 -8.21 -3.10
CA ARG A 98 4.80 -7.56 -2.16
C ARG A 98 4.98 -8.32 -0.85
N LYS A 99 3.95 -9.03 -0.39
CA LYS A 99 4.07 -9.92 0.77
C LYS A 99 5.13 -10.99 0.52
N MET A 100 5.06 -11.68 -0.62
CA MET A 100 5.99 -12.74 -0.97
C MET A 100 7.38 -12.19 -1.23
N LEU A 101 7.50 -11.04 -1.90
CA LEU A 101 8.79 -10.39 -2.10
C LEU A 101 9.47 -10.00 -0.79
N ALA A 102 8.71 -9.51 0.20
CA ALA A 102 9.25 -9.20 1.51
C ALA A 102 9.71 -10.46 2.26
N GLU A 103 8.93 -11.54 2.17
CA GLU A 103 9.27 -12.84 2.78
C GLU A 103 10.51 -13.48 2.14
N LEU A 104 10.65 -13.38 0.81
CA LEU A 104 11.85 -13.81 0.09
C LEU A 104 13.08 -12.99 0.47
N ALA A 105 12.93 -11.67 0.61
CA ALA A 105 14.03 -10.79 1.00
C ALA A 105 14.56 -11.07 2.41
N GLU A 106 13.72 -11.60 3.31
CA GLU A 106 14.10 -11.90 4.70
C GLU A 106 14.63 -13.33 4.87
N ASN A 107 13.97 -14.32 4.26
CA ASN A 107 14.29 -15.73 4.49
C ASN A 107 15.28 -16.30 3.46
N GLU A 108 15.27 -15.81 2.22
CA GLU A 108 15.95 -16.46 1.08
C GLU A 108 16.78 -15.45 0.26
N PRO A 109 17.96 -15.03 0.76
CA PRO A 109 18.77 -13.99 0.13
C PRO A 109 19.23 -14.38 -1.28
N TYR A 110 19.62 -15.65 -1.50
CA TYR A 110 20.09 -16.15 -2.80
C TYR A 110 18.99 -16.12 -3.87
N SER A 111 17.76 -16.50 -3.49
CA SER A 111 16.62 -16.43 -4.41
C SER A 111 16.29 -14.97 -4.77
N PHE A 112 16.36 -14.06 -3.79
CA PHE A 112 16.14 -12.64 -4.03
C PHE A 112 17.23 -12.01 -4.90
N GLU A 113 18.49 -12.42 -4.73
CA GLU A 113 19.61 -12.00 -5.59
C GLU A 113 19.38 -12.39 -7.05
N SER A 114 18.92 -13.62 -7.31
CA SER A 114 18.61 -14.08 -8.67
C SER A 114 17.55 -13.21 -9.35
N LEU A 115 16.52 -12.79 -8.61
CA LEU A 115 15.50 -11.87 -9.11
C LEU A 115 16.09 -10.50 -9.45
N VAL A 116 16.95 -9.96 -8.59
CA VAL A 116 17.62 -8.68 -8.84
C VAL A 116 18.51 -8.75 -10.09
N ALA A 117 19.25 -9.85 -10.25
CA ALA A 117 20.10 -10.07 -11.41
C ALA A 117 19.30 -10.09 -12.73
N LEU A 118 18.14 -10.74 -12.75
CA LEU A 118 17.23 -10.77 -13.91
C LEU A 118 16.73 -9.37 -14.30
N ILE A 119 16.50 -8.49 -13.32
CA ILE A 119 15.85 -7.19 -13.52
C ILE A 119 16.85 -6.08 -13.90
N LYS A 120 18.09 -6.17 -13.43
CA LYS A 120 19.16 -5.19 -13.66
C LYS A 120 19.40 -4.82 -15.14
N PRO A 121 19.42 -5.78 -16.11
CA PRO A 121 19.60 -5.44 -17.52
C PRO A 121 18.45 -4.57 -18.07
N SER A 122 17.22 -4.88 -17.67
CA SER A 122 16.01 -4.20 -18.15
C SER A 122 15.99 -2.74 -17.72
N ILE A 123 16.40 -2.46 -16.47
CA ILE A 123 16.54 -1.08 -15.95
C ILE A 123 17.58 -0.30 -16.73
N THR A 124 18.74 -0.90 -17.01
CA THR A 124 19.87 -0.24 -17.70
C THR A 124 19.49 0.16 -19.13
N ARG A 125 18.74 -0.69 -19.84
CA ARG A 125 18.22 -0.40 -21.19
C ARG A 125 17.31 0.83 -21.20
N LEU A 126 16.49 1.03 -20.16
CA LEU A 126 15.58 2.16 -20.03
C LEU A 126 16.30 3.49 -19.76
N SER A 127 17.39 3.48 -18.99
CA SER A 127 18.20 4.69 -18.80
C SER A 127 18.86 5.14 -20.10
N ILE A 128 19.36 4.20 -20.89
CA ILE A 128 20.02 4.48 -22.19
C ILE A 128 19.01 5.04 -23.21
N GLN A 129 17.78 4.51 -23.24
CA GLN A 129 16.74 5.00 -24.14
C GLN A 129 16.27 6.43 -23.79
N LYS A 130 16.30 6.82 -22.50
CA LYS A 130 15.94 8.19 -22.07
C LYS A 130 17.01 9.22 -22.40
N SER A 131 18.29 8.89 -22.20
CA SER A 131 19.40 9.78 -22.58
C SER A 131 19.42 10.01 -24.09
N ASN A 132 19.19 8.96 -24.87
CA ASN A 132 19.15 9.07 -26.33
C ASN A 132 17.98 9.95 -26.81
N PHE A 133 16.83 9.95 -26.14
CA PHE A 133 15.69 10.82 -26.48
C PHE A 133 15.92 12.31 -26.16
N GLU A 134 16.69 12.59 -25.10
CA GLU A 134 17.06 13.98 -24.74
C GLU A 134 18.10 14.58 -25.69
N GLU A 135 18.96 13.76 -26.29
CA GLU A 135 19.94 14.21 -27.30
C GLU A 135 19.33 14.52 -28.68
N VAL A 136 18.18 13.93 -29.05
CA VAL A 136 17.52 14.20 -30.35
C VAL A 136 16.68 15.49 -30.41
N GLY A 137 16.70 16.32 -29.36
CA GLY A 137 16.22 17.71 -29.47
C GLY A 137 14.70 17.93 -29.51
N TYR A 138 13.86 17.02 -29.01
CA TYR A 138 12.40 17.22 -28.92
C TYR A 138 11.96 17.78 -27.56
N LYS A 139 12.31 19.04 -27.29
CA LYS A 139 11.90 19.74 -26.06
C LYS A 139 10.47 20.29 -26.20
N GLY A 140 9.45 19.52 -25.77
CA GLY A 140 8.13 20.09 -25.43
C GLY A 140 6.87 19.63 -26.19
N MET A 141 6.85 18.48 -26.87
CA MET A 141 5.63 17.97 -27.52
C MET A 141 4.88 16.93 -26.67
N GLN A 142 3.55 17.06 -26.54
CA GLN A 142 2.69 16.09 -25.85
C GLN A 142 2.55 14.79 -26.67
N LEU A 143 2.42 13.66 -25.98
CA LEU A 143 2.44 12.25 -26.45
C LEU A 143 1.52 11.89 -27.65
N GLY A 144 0.69 12.82 -28.16
CA GLY A 144 -0.27 12.59 -29.24
C GLY A 144 0.24 12.91 -30.66
N ASN A 145 1.40 13.53 -30.82
CA ASN A 145 1.93 13.96 -32.13
C ASN A 145 3.32 13.36 -32.43
N MET A 146 3.46 12.04 -32.36
CA MET A 146 4.68 11.34 -32.78
C MET A 146 4.49 10.80 -34.21
N PRO A 147 5.36 11.11 -35.19
CA PRO A 147 5.23 10.57 -36.55
C PRO A 147 5.46 9.05 -36.55
N PRO A 148 4.71 8.29 -37.37
CA PRO A 148 4.83 6.84 -37.46
C PRO A 148 5.88 6.44 -38.52
N GLU A 149 7.16 6.55 -38.20
CA GLU A 149 8.26 5.96 -39.00
C GLU A 149 9.32 5.49 -37.99
N ILE A 150 9.55 4.20 -37.76
CA ILE A 150 10.28 3.29 -38.65
C ILE A 150 9.66 1.89 -38.56
N THR A 151 8.90 1.49 -39.58
CA THR A 151 8.84 0.10 -40.03
C THR A 151 9.40 0.11 -41.44
N GLU A 152 10.67 -0.28 -41.57
CA GLU A 152 11.34 -0.83 -42.75
C GLU A 152 12.84 -0.51 -42.63
N GLU A 153 13.63 -1.54 -42.33
CA GLU A 153 14.76 -1.99 -43.14
C GLU A 153 15.69 -2.89 -42.29
N GLN A 154 15.69 -4.17 -42.67
CA GLN A 154 16.62 -5.28 -42.35
C GLN A 154 16.59 -5.91 -40.94
#